data_AF-A0A2S8NQ52-F1
#
_entry.id   AF-A0A2S8NQ52-F1
#
_cell.length_a   1.000
_cell.length_b   1.000
_cell.length_c   1.000
_cell.angle_alpha   90.00
_cell.angle_beta   90.00
_cell.angle_gamma   90.00
#
_symmetry.space_group_name_H-M   'P 1'
#
loop_
_entity.id
_entity.type
_entity.pdbx_description
1 polymer ?
#
loop_
_entity_poly.entity_id
_entity_poly.type
_entity_poly.pdbx_seq_one_letter_code
_entity_poly.pdbx_strand_id
1 'polypeptide(L)'
;MLYIVDNNQTSLKILNITSNNPWGIIKVPTFKINETNENEFIRLVQTTDSPFVEFISKHYFATMQTKMIRNQVLPMLNVLLMIHYCIEIMFDIEAMKYMV
;
A
#
# COMPACT_ATOMS: atom_id res chain seq x y z
N MET A 1 -3.50 -12.43 6.58
CA MET A 1 -3.57 -11.57 5.38
C MET A 1 -3.48 -12.48 4.16
N LEU A 2 -4.37 -12.34 3.18
CA LEU A 2 -4.33 -13.13 1.95
C LEU A 2 -3.70 -12.26 0.85
N TYR A 3 -2.48 -12.62 0.45
CA TYR A 3 -1.77 -11.97 -0.64
C TYR A 3 -2.01 -12.75 -1.92
N ILE A 4 -2.76 -12.15 -2.84
CA ILE A 4 -2.95 -12.70 -4.18
C ILE A 4 -2.34 -11.70 -5.13
N VAL A 5 -1.06 -11.93 -5.46
CA VAL A 5 -0.42 -11.26 -6.57
C VAL A 5 -0.81 -12.02 -7.83
N ASP A 6 -1.31 -11.30 -8.84
CA ASP A 6 -1.35 -11.80 -10.22
C ASP A 6 0.11 -11.93 -10.68
N ASN A 7 0.76 -12.99 -10.24
CA ASN A 7 2.18 -13.19 -10.44
C ASN A 7 2.37 -13.73 -11.85
N ASN A 8 3.02 -12.95 -12.71
CA ASN A 8 3.45 -13.34 -14.05
C ASN A 8 4.35 -14.60 -14.07
N GLN A 9 4.74 -15.16 -12.92
CA GLN A 9 5.43 -16.45 -12.82
C GLN A 9 4.53 -17.67 -13.00
N THR A 10 3.20 -17.49 -12.98
CA THR A 10 2.25 -18.56 -13.32
C THR A 10 1.22 -18.02 -14.30
N SER A 11 0.85 -18.80 -15.32
CA SER A 11 -0.24 -18.48 -16.26
C SER A 11 -1.65 -18.57 -15.62
N LEU A 12 -1.72 -18.53 -14.28
CA LEU A 12 -2.94 -18.68 -13.52
C LEU A 12 -3.61 -17.33 -13.32
N LYS A 13 -4.76 -17.16 -13.96
CA LYS A 13 -5.61 -15.97 -13.79
C LYS A 13 -6.60 -16.22 -12.66
N ILE A 14 -6.66 -15.32 -11.68
CA ILE A 14 -7.71 -15.37 -10.66
C ILE A 14 -9.03 -14.97 -11.30
N LEU A 15 -9.96 -15.91 -11.37
CA LEU A 15 -11.28 -15.68 -11.96
C LEU A 15 -12.26 -15.10 -10.94
N ASN A 16 -12.22 -15.56 -9.69
CA ASN A 16 -13.12 -15.11 -8.63
C ASN A 16 -12.53 -15.40 -7.24
N ILE A 17 -12.81 -14.53 -6.28
CA ILE A 17 -12.55 -14.74 -4.85
C ILE A 17 -13.90 -14.66 -4.14
N THR A 18 -14.35 -15.77 -3.57
CA THR A 18 -15.61 -15.84 -2.81
C THR A 18 -15.31 -16.03 -1.32
N SER A 19 -16.13 -15.41 -0.47
CA SER A 19 -16.12 -15.62 0.97
C SER A 19 -17.53 -15.88 1.45
N ASN A 20 -17.68 -16.80 2.39
CA ASN A 20 -18.94 -17.08 3.09
C ASN A 20 -19.37 -15.90 3.98
N ASN A 21 -18.46 -14.96 4.24
CA ASN A 21 -18.72 -13.67 4.87
C ASN A 21 -18.12 -12.55 4.00
N PRO A 22 -18.86 -12.02 3.01
CA PRO A 22 -18.34 -10.97 2.12
C PRO A 22 -18.01 -9.67 2.88
N TRP A 23 -18.72 -9.40 3.99
CA TRP A 23 -18.44 -8.26 4.87
C TRP A 23 -17.17 -8.43 5.70
N GLY A 24 -16.66 -9.67 5.81
CA GLY A 24 -15.38 -9.97 6.47
C GLY A 24 -14.16 -9.77 5.56
N ILE A 25 -14.35 -9.50 4.27
CA ILE A 25 -13.24 -9.19 3.37
C ILE A 25 -12.95 -7.69 3.46
N ILE A 26 -11.82 -7.37 4.08
CA ILE A 26 -11.29 -6.02 4.09
C ILE A 26 -10.21 -5.92 3.00
N LYS A 27 -10.46 -5.09 1.99
CA LYS A 27 -9.44 -4.77 0.98
C LYS A 27 -8.44 -3.80 1.58
N VAL A 28 -7.17 -4.21 1.60
CA VAL A 28 -6.06 -3.34 1.99
C VAL A 28 -5.87 -2.28 0.90
N PRO A 29 -5.85 -0.97 1.22
CA PRO A 29 -5.47 0.04 0.24
C PRO A 29 -4.03 -0.17 -0.18
N THR A 30 -3.80 -0.26 -1.49
CA THR A 30 -2.48 -0.50 -2.07
C THR A 30 -2.16 0.62 -3.03
N PHE A 31 -1.03 1.30 -2.81
CA PHE A 31 -0.46 2.27 -3.74
C PHE A 31 0.65 1.61 -4.54
N LYS A 32 0.46 1.54 -5.86
CA LYS A 32 1.48 1.11 -6.80
C LYS A 32 2.09 2.32 -7.49
N ILE A 33 3.41 2.46 -7.40
CA ILE A 33 4.15 3.55 -8.04
C ILE A 33 3.85 3.57 -9.55
N ASN A 34 3.54 4.74 -10.09
CA ASN A 34 3.19 4.99 -11.51
C ASN A 34 1.90 4.30 -12.03
N GLU A 35 1.20 3.54 -11.20
CA GLU A 35 -0.06 2.87 -11.58
C GLU A 35 -1.27 3.41 -10.82
N THR A 36 -1.11 3.72 -9.53
CA THR A 36 -2.23 4.14 -8.67
C THR A 36 -2.40 5.65 -8.68
N ASN A 37 -3.65 6.11 -8.83
CA ASN A 37 -3.98 7.53 -8.68
C ASN A 37 -3.87 7.96 -7.21
N GLU A 38 -3.08 9.00 -6.94
CA GLU A 38 -2.82 9.47 -5.57
C GLU A 38 -4.09 9.92 -4.85
N ASN A 39 -4.97 10.70 -5.50
CA ASN A 39 -6.20 11.19 -4.88
C ASN A 39 -7.17 10.04 -4.56
N GLU A 40 -7.27 9.06 -5.45
CA GLU A 40 -8.07 7.87 -5.20
C GLU A 40 -7.52 7.07 -4.02
N PHE A 41 -6.19 6.89 -3.96
CA PHE A 41 -5.54 6.21 -2.86
C PHE A 41 -5.73 6.93 -1.53
N ILE A 42 -5.55 8.26 -1.48
CA ILE A 42 -5.78 9.06 -0.28
C ILE A 42 -7.21 8.88 0.22
N ARG A 43 -8.20 8.93 -0.70
CA ARG A 43 -9.60 8.69 -0.36
C ARG A 43 -9.80 7.28 0.22
N LEU A 44 -9.20 6.25 -0.39
CA LEU A 44 -9.27 4.87 0.10
C LEU A 44 -8.65 4.72 1.49
N VAL A 45 -7.48 5.34 1.72
CA VAL A 45 -6.82 5.34 3.02
C VAL A 45 -7.71 6.02 4.06
N GLN A 46 -8.40 7.12 3.73
CA GLN A 46 -9.27 7.81 4.68
C GLN A 46 -10.52 7.00 5.08
N THR A 47 -11.05 6.15 4.18
CA THR A 47 -12.32 5.45 4.40
C THR A 47 -12.20 3.96 4.71
N THR A 48 -11.03 3.33 4.54
CA THR A 48 -10.87 1.89 4.78
C THR A 48 -11.03 1.47 6.25
N ASP A 49 -11.51 0.25 6.49
CA ASP A 49 -11.41 -0.39 7.82
C ASP A 49 -10.13 -1.21 7.99
N SER A 50 -9.28 -1.26 6.95
CA SER A 50 -8.01 -1.97 7.01
C SER A 50 -7.09 -1.35 8.07
N PRO A 51 -6.50 -2.16 8.96
CA PRO A 51 -5.46 -1.68 9.87
C PRO A 51 -4.14 -1.37 9.15
N PHE A 52 -4.01 -1.80 7.90
CA PHE A 52 -2.82 -1.64 7.08
C PHE A 52 -3.08 -0.94 5.74
N VAL A 53 -2.01 -0.38 5.19
CA VAL A 53 -1.90 0.18 3.84
C VAL A 53 -0.63 -0.38 3.21
N GLU A 54 -0.63 -0.60 1.90
CA GLU A 54 0.47 -1.19 1.16
C GLU A 54 1.05 -0.24 0.12
N PHE A 55 2.35 -0.36 -0.09
CA PHE A 55 3.10 0.38 -1.10
C PHE A 55 3.91 -0.61 -1.93
N ILE A 56 3.77 -0.53 -3.25
CA ILE A 56 4.43 -1.43 -4.20
C ILE A 56 5.19 -0.61 -5.23
N SER A 57 6.47 -0.92 -5.37
CA SER A 57 7.31 -0.45 -6.46
C SER A 57 7.82 -1.65 -7.28
N LYS A 58 8.65 -1.37 -8.28
CA LYS A 58 9.31 -2.42 -9.07
C LYS A 58 10.18 -3.35 -8.21
N HIS A 59 10.73 -2.85 -7.11
CA HIS A 59 11.72 -3.57 -6.30
C HIS A 59 11.32 -3.74 -4.83
N TYR A 60 10.28 -3.04 -4.38
CA TYR A 60 9.91 -2.97 -2.98
C TYR A 60 8.43 -3.22 -2.77
N PHE A 61 8.15 -3.87 -1.66
CA PHE A 61 6.83 -4.04 -1.09
C PHE A 61 6.91 -3.64 0.39
N ALA A 62 6.05 -2.71 0.82
CA ALA A 62 5.89 -2.37 2.23
C ALA A 62 4.43 -2.43 2.64
N THR A 63 4.25 -2.69 3.93
CA THR A 63 2.97 -2.59 4.61
C THR A 63 3.16 -1.69 5.83
N MET A 64 2.27 -0.71 5.99
CA MET A 64 2.33 0.31 7.04
C MET A 64 0.99 0.40 7.76
N GLN A 65 1.00 0.88 9.00
CA GLN A 65 -0.24 1.06 9.77
C GLN A 65 -1.08 2.19 9.18
N THR A 66 -2.36 1.93 8.87
CA THR A 66 -3.30 2.92 8.32
C THR A 66 -3.39 4.17 9.19
N LYS A 67 -3.37 3.99 10.52
CA LYS A 67 -3.40 5.10 11.48
C LYS A 67 -2.20 6.04 11.33
N MET A 68 -1.01 5.51 11.07
CA MET A 68 0.19 6.30 10.85
C MET A 68 0.08 7.09 9.55
N ILE A 69 -0.38 6.45 8.47
CA ILE A 69 -0.60 7.13 7.20
C ILE A 69 -1.62 8.28 7.37
N ARG A 70 -2.77 8.02 8.01
CA ARG A 70 -3.82 9.02 8.22
C ARG A 70 -3.38 10.20 9.07
N ASN A 71 -2.65 9.94 10.16
CA ASN A 71 -2.44 10.94 11.20
C ASN A 71 -1.09 11.65 11.07
N GLN A 72 -0.12 11.04 10.37
CA GLN A 72 1.22 11.58 10.24
C GLN A 72 1.56 11.88 8.78
N VAL A 73 1.31 10.96 7.85
CA VAL A 73 1.73 11.12 6.45
C VAL A 73 0.80 12.05 5.67
N LEU A 74 -0.52 11.80 5.67
CA LEU A 74 -1.51 12.60 4.93
C LEU A 74 -1.57 14.08 5.35
N PRO A 75 -1.49 14.45 6.64
CA PRO A 75 -1.51 15.86 7.04
C PRO A 75 -0.24 16.61 6.60
N MET A 76 0.89 15.90 6.44
CA MET A 76 2.15 16.48 5.94
C MET A 76 2.17 16.65 4.41
N LEU A 77 1.19 16.06 3.70
CA LEU A 77 1.11 16.06 2.23
C LEU A 77 0.58 17.34 1.58
N ASN A 78 0.33 18.40 2.35
CA ASN A 78 0.08 19.75 1.82
C ASN A 78 1.29 20.36 1.07
N VAL A 79 2.40 19.62 0.95
CA VAL A 79 3.52 19.92 0.06
C VAL A 79 3.64 18.74 -0.92
N LEU A 80 3.25 18.98 -2.17
CA LEU A 80 2.97 18.05 -3.28
C LEU A 80 4.07 17.01 -3.67
N LEU A 81 5.14 16.87 -2.89
CA LEU A 81 6.33 16.07 -3.23
C LEU A 81 6.54 14.83 -2.34
N MET A 82 5.71 14.62 -1.31
CA MET A 82 6.06 13.67 -0.23
C MET A 82 5.63 12.20 -0.42
N ILE A 83 4.71 11.79 -1.29
CA ILE A 83 4.37 10.34 -1.43
C ILE A 83 5.52 9.59 -2.11
N HIS A 84 6.04 10.11 -3.22
CA HIS A 84 7.25 9.58 -3.86
C HIS A 84 8.44 9.62 -2.88
N TYR A 85 8.63 10.74 -2.17
CA TYR A 85 9.74 10.93 -1.25
C TYR A 85 9.62 10.09 0.04
N CYS A 86 8.42 9.87 0.59
CA CYS A 86 8.24 9.02 1.77
C CYS A 86 8.45 7.55 1.45
N ILE A 87 8.11 7.12 0.23
CA ILE A 87 8.40 5.76 -0.22
C ILE A 87 9.93 5.64 -0.41
N GLU A 88 10.57 6.51 -1.21
CA GLU A 88 12.02 6.44 -1.44
C GLU A 88 12.85 6.63 -0.16
N ILE A 89 12.56 7.64 0.67
CA ILE A 89 13.32 7.91 1.90
C ILE A 89 13.06 6.91 3.02
N MET A 90 11.83 6.43 3.23
CA MET A 90 11.62 5.42 4.28
C MET A 90 12.30 4.10 3.91
N PHE A 91 12.28 3.70 2.62
CA PHE A 91 12.99 2.50 2.19
C PHE A 91 14.52 2.68 2.23
N ASP A 92 15.06 3.85 1.86
CA ASP A 92 16.51 4.10 1.97
C ASP A 92 16.99 4.18 3.43
N ILE A 93 16.25 4.87 4.33
CA ILE A 93 16.62 4.97 5.75
C ILE A 93 16.52 3.61 6.45
N GLU A 94 15.53 2.78 6.10
CA GLU A 94 15.32 1.49 6.74
C GLU A 94 16.25 0.41 6.17
N ALA A 95 16.57 0.43 4.86
CA ALA A 95 17.60 -0.43 4.26
C ALA A 95 19.02 -0.10 4.80
N MET A 96 19.32 1.17 5.06
CA MET A 96 20.58 1.60 5.66
C MET A 96 20.80 1.11 7.11
N LYS A 97 19.74 0.79 7.86
CA LYS A 97 19.87 0.24 9.22
C LYS A 97 20.35 -1.22 9.25
N TYR A 98 20.24 -1.94 8.14
CA TYR A 98 20.64 -3.36 8.03
C TYR A 98 21.91 -3.58 7.20
N MET A 99 22.65 -2.50 6.87
CA MET A 99 23.96 -2.53 6.20
C MET A 99 25.13 -2.26 7.16
N VAL A 100 25.07 -2.81 8.38
CA VAL A 100 26.21 -2.88 9.31
C VAL A 100 26.42 -4.33 9.73
#